data_AF-A0A6G7X3K3-F1
#
_entry.id   AF-A0A6G7X3K3-F1
#
_cell.length_a   1.000
_cell.length_b   1.000
_cell.length_c   1.000
_cell.angle_alpha   90.00
_cell.angle_beta   90.00
_cell.angle_gamma   90.00
#
_symmetry.space_group_name_H-M   'P 1'
#
loop_
_entity.id
_entity.type
_entity.pdbx_description
1 polymer ?
#
loop_
_entity_poly.entity_id
_entity_poly.type
_entity_poly.pdbx_seq_one_letter_code
_entity_poly.pdbx_strand_id
1 'polypeptide(L)'
;MFRKIIHWLIMPCSKATQEIEKQEGGYKMSLLQRLRLKAHLAICKWCSAYRKKVVYLDKKLSTIIRKEQNTLLKDIDIQNFKDNIKEKIKK
;
A
#
# COMPACT_ATOMS: atom_id res chain seq x y z
N MET A 1 -30.31 20.26 13.08
CA MET A 1 -29.82 20.73 11.76
C MET A 1 -28.36 20.40 11.47
N PHE A 2 -27.44 20.36 12.46
CA PHE A 2 -26.02 20.02 12.27
C PHE A 2 -25.72 18.69 11.54
N ARG A 3 -26.57 17.65 11.72
CA ARG A 3 -26.43 16.35 11.03
C ARG A 3 -26.55 16.43 9.50
N LYS A 4 -27.29 17.40 8.96
CA LYS A 4 -27.45 17.61 7.51
C LYS A 4 -26.26 18.37 6.90
N ILE A 5 -25.68 19.32 7.64
CA ILE A 5 -24.51 20.12 7.20
C ILE A 5 -23.25 19.24 7.15
N ILE A 6 -23.11 18.33 8.11
CA ILE A 6 -22.09 17.27 8.13
C ILE A 6 -22.15 16.44 6.85
N HIS A 7 -23.32 15.98 6.39
CA HIS A 7 -23.43 15.21 5.15
C HIS A 7 -23.11 16.01 3.87
N TRP A 8 -23.28 17.34 3.88
CA TRP A 8 -22.92 18.17 2.73
C TRP A 8 -21.40 18.44 2.69
N LEU A 9 -20.80 18.79 3.82
CA LEU A 9 -19.37 19.13 3.90
C LEU A 9 -18.47 17.89 3.88
N ILE A 10 -19.00 16.73 4.28
CA ILE A 10 -18.28 15.46 4.35
C ILE A 10 -18.51 14.69 3.05
N MET A 11 -17.40 14.45 2.35
CA MET A 11 -17.34 13.50 1.23
C MET A 11 -18.04 12.18 1.60
N PRO A 12 -18.85 11.58 0.71
CA PRO A 12 -19.51 10.31 1.00
C PRO A 12 -18.48 9.21 1.31
N CYS A 13 -18.81 8.31 2.23
CA CYS A 13 -17.89 7.26 2.67
C CYS A 13 -17.39 6.39 1.50
N SER A 14 -18.21 6.17 0.46
CA SER A 14 -17.82 5.45 -0.76
C SER A 14 -16.70 6.14 -1.55
N LYS A 15 -16.71 7.48 -1.57
CA LYS A 15 -15.63 8.25 -2.18
C LYS A 15 -14.41 8.31 -1.26
N ALA A 16 -14.62 8.35 0.07
CA ALA A 16 -13.52 8.26 1.02
C ALA A 16 -12.76 6.93 0.92
N THR A 17 -13.45 5.79 0.75
CA THR A 17 -12.81 4.48 0.55
C THR A 17 -12.01 4.43 -0.75
N GLN A 18 -12.53 4.99 -1.84
CA GLN A 18 -11.79 5.09 -3.10
C GLN A 18 -10.52 5.95 -2.96
N GLU A 19 -10.60 7.07 -2.25
CA GLU A 19 -9.44 7.93 -2.02
C GLU A 19 -8.41 7.29 -1.07
N ILE A 20 -8.85 6.47 -0.11
CA ILE A 20 -7.95 5.64 0.72
C ILE A 20 -7.18 4.65 -0.17
N GLU A 21 -7.86 3.95 -1.07
CA GLU A 21 -7.22 2.99 -1.98
C GLU A 21 -6.22 3.67 -2.91
N LYS A 22 -6.57 4.84 -3.47
CA LYS A 22 -5.63 5.65 -4.26
C LYS A 22 -4.41 6.06 -3.45
N GLN A 23 -4.61 6.49 -2.21
CA GLN A 23 -3.51 6.93 -1.35
C GLN A 23 -2.55 5.79 -1.03
N GLU A 24 -3.07 4.65 -0.58
CA GLU A 24 -2.25 3.51 -0.17
C GLU A 24 -1.65 2.79 -1.40
N GLY A 25 -2.33 2.80 -2.55
CA GLY A 25 -1.82 2.30 -3.84
C GLY A 25 -0.81 3.23 -4.54
N GLY A 26 -0.39 4.33 -3.92
CA GLY A 26 0.66 5.22 -4.45
C GLY A 26 0.24 6.17 -5.57
N TYR A 27 -1.07 6.36 -5.80
CA TYR A 27 -1.56 7.30 -6.82
C TYR A 27 -1.33 8.76 -6.40
N LYS A 28 -1.13 9.63 -7.40
CA LYS A 28 -0.97 11.07 -7.17
C LYS A 28 -2.29 11.66 -6.67
N MET A 29 -2.26 12.22 -5.46
CA MET A 29 -3.38 12.96 -4.87
C MET A 29 -2.98 14.41 -4.63
N SER A 30 -3.91 15.33 -4.88
CA SER A 30 -3.73 16.73 -4.51
C SER A 30 -3.71 16.88 -2.98
N LEU A 31 -2.95 17.86 -2.48
CA LEU A 31 -2.84 18.16 -1.05
C LEU A 31 -4.21 18.44 -0.40
N LEU A 32 -5.09 19.11 -1.15
CA LEU A 32 -6.47 19.40 -0.71
C LEU A 32 -7.29 18.12 -0.52
N GLN A 33 -7.14 17.13 -1.41
CA GLN A 33 -7.83 15.84 -1.31
C GLN A 33 -7.33 15.07 -0.09
N ARG A 34 -6.01 15.07 0.16
CA ARG A 34 -5.43 14.45 1.36
C ARG A 34 -5.93 15.08 2.65
N LEU A 35 -6.00 16.41 2.73
CA LEU A 35 -6.52 17.11 3.90
C LEU A 35 -8.00 16.81 4.13
N ARG A 36 -8.81 16.82 3.06
CA ARG A 36 -10.24 16.48 3.12
C ARG A 36 -10.45 15.03 3.57
N LEU A 37 -9.65 14.10 3.08
CA LEU A 37 -9.71 12.70 3.49
C LEU A 37 -9.31 12.52 4.97
N LYS A 38 -8.25 13.21 5.43
CA LYS A 38 -7.86 13.20 6.85
C LYS A 38 -8.99 13.71 7.76
N ALA A 39 -9.64 14.80 7.37
CA ALA A 39 -10.79 15.33 8.10
C ALA A 39 -11.94 14.31 8.16
N HIS A 40 -12.26 13.65 7.04
CA HIS A 40 -13.27 12.59 7.00
C HIS A 40 -12.90 11.42 7.94
N LEU A 41 -11.65 10.96 7.92
CA LEU A 41 -11.18 9.85 8.74
C LEU A 41 -11.18 10.16 10.25
N ALA A 42 -11.04 11.44 10.63
CA ALA A 42 -11.15 11.87 12.02
C ALA A 42 -12.59 11.76 12.55
N ILE A 43 -13.58 11.91 11.67
CA ILE A 43 -15.00 11.90 12.03
C ILE A 43 -15.60 10.49 11.86
N CYS A 44 -15.26 9.80 10.77
CA CYS A 44 -15.85 8.51 10.41
C CYS A 44 -15.01 7.34 10.93
N LYS A 45 -15.46 6.71 12.02
CA LYS A 45 -14.83 5.53 12.63
C LYS A 45 -14.74 4.35 11.66
N TRP A 46 -15.75 4.14 10.81
CA TRP A 46 -15.80 3.04 9.85
C TRP A 46 -14.72 3.17 8.78
N CYS A 47 -14.58 4.35 8.17
CA CYS A 47 -13.54 4.60 7.18
C CYS A 47 -12.14 4.54 7.80
N SER A 48 -11.98 4.95 9.08
CA SER A 48 -10.72 4.79 9.80
C SER A 48 -10.36 3.30 10.01
N ALA A 49 -11.32 2.47 10.40
CA ALA A 49 -11.14 1.02 10.49
C ALA A 49 -10.84 0.39 9.12
N TYR A 50 -11.54 0.82 8.07
CA TYR A 50 -11.28 0.38 6.69
C TYR A 50 -9.85 0.69 6.26
N ARG A 51 -9.38 1.92 6.50
CA ARG A 51 -8.00 2.30 6.20
C ARG A 51 -6.99 1.40 6.90
N LYS A 52 -7.18 1.10 8.18
CA LYS A 52 -6.29 0.18 8.91
C LYS A 52 -6.25 -1.21 8.26
N LYS A 53 -7.40 -1.72 7.82
CA LYS A 53 -7.49 -3.01 7.10
C LYS A 53 -6.70 -2.98 5.80
N VAL A 54 -6.87 -1.93 4.98
CA VAL A 54 -6.15 -1.77 3.70
C VAL A 54 -4.64 -1.66 3.93
N VAL A 55 -4.20 -0.82 4.87
CA VAL A 55 -2.77 -0.67 5.21
C VAL A 55 -2.15 -1.98 5.69
N TYR A 56 -2.88 -2.74 6.51
CA TYR A 56 -2.41 -4.03 6.98
C TYR A 56 -2.24 -5.03 5.81
N LEU A 57 -3.23 -5.07 4.92
CA LEU A 57 -3.21 -5.95 3.76
C LEU A 57 -2.04 -5.58 2.83
N ASP A 58 -1.89 -4.30 2.48
CA ASP A 58 -0.81 -3.81 1.62
C ASP A 58 0.59 -4.13 2.19
N LYS A 59 0.78 -3.94 3.50
CA LYS A 59 2.03 -4.32 4.19
C LYS A 59 2.31 -5.82 4.12
N LYS A 60 1.28 -6.66 4.26
CA LYS A 60 1.44 -8.12 4.17
C LYS A 60 1.79 -8.55 2.75
N LEU A 61 1.08 -8.04 1.74
CA LEU A 61 1.39 -8.34 0.34
C LEU A 61 2.80 -7.89 -0.03
N SER A 62 3.17 -6.65 0.30
CA SER A 62 4.51 -6.13 0.00
C SER A 62 5.62 -6.93 0.70
N THR A 63 5.38 -7.45 1.90
CA THR A 63 6.34 -8.34 2.59
C THR A 63 6.50 -9.67 1.87
N ILE A 64 5.40 -10.27 1.41
CA ILE A 64 5.42 -11.55 0.67
C ILE A 64 6.18 -11.37 -0.65
N ILE A 65 5.84 -10.34 -1.44
CA ILE A 65 6.49 -10.04 -2.71
C ILE A 65 7.99 -9.79 -2.52
N ARG A 66 8.37 -9.01 -1.50
CA ARG A 66 9.78 -8.75 -1.18
C ARG A 66 10.53 -10.01 -0.77
N LYS A 67 9.89 -10.91 -0.02
CA LYS A 67 10.49 -12.19 0.39
C LYS A 67 10.74 -13.09 -0.82
N GLU A 68 9.78 -13.18 -1.72
CA GLU A 68 9.88 -13.97 -2.96
C GLU A 68 10.97 -13.41 -3.90
N GLN A 69 11.03 -12.09 -4.08
CA GLN A 69 12.10 -11.44 -4.85
C GLN A 69 13.48 -11.70 -4.23
N ASN A 70 13.61 -11.62 -2.90
CA ASN A 70 14.88 -11.92 -2.23
C ASN A 70 15.29 -13.39 -2.40
N THR A 71 14.35 -14.33 -2.36
CA THR A 71 14.66 -15.75 -2.59
C THR A 71 15.08 -15.99 -4.04
N LEU A 72 14.40 -15.40 -5.03
CA LEU A 72 14.80 -15.50 -6.43
C LEU A 72 16.18 -14.90 -6.68
N LEU A 73 16.45 -13.70 -6.15
CA LEU A 73 17.76 -13.06 -6.27
C LEU A 73 18.87 -13.92 -5.64
N LYS A 74 18.61 -14.51 -4.48
CA LYS A 74 19.56 -15.40 -3.80
C LYS A 74 19.83 -16.68 -4.61
N ASP A 75 18.81 -17.27 -5.22
CA ASP A 75 18.98 -18.44 -6.09
C ASP A 75 19.80 -18.11 -7.34
N ILE A 76 19.54 -16.97 -7.98
CA ILE A 76 20.32 -16.48 -9.14
C ILE A 76 21.80 -16.28 -8.75
N ASP A 77 22.06 -15.68 -7.58
CA ASP A 77 23.41 -15.43 -7.09
C ASP A 77 24.18 -16.75 -6.80
N ILE A 78 23.50 -17.71 -6.15
CA ILE A 78 24.09 -19.04 -5.89
C ILE A 78 24.41 -19.80 -7.19
N GLN A 79 23.56 -19.70 -8.22
CA GLN A 79 23.84 -20.31 -9.52
C GLN A 79 25.04 -19.64 -10.22
N ASN A 80 25.06 -18.31 -10.26
CA ASN A 80 26.19 -17.57 -10.82
C ASN A 80 27.52 -17.90 -10.13
N PHE A 81 27.49 -18.08 -8.80
CA PHE A 81 28.67 -18.50 -8.04
C PHE A 81 29.13 -19.92 -8.42
N LYS A 82 28.21 -20.88 -8.54
CA LYS A 82 28.52 -22.25 -8.98
C LYS A 82 29.12 -22.29 -10.39
N ASP A 83 28.57 -21.52 -11.32
CA ASP A 83 29.03 -21.48 -12.70
C ASP A 83 30.42 -20.85 -12.80
N ASN A 84 30.70 -19.78 -12.04
CA ASN A 84 32.05 -19.20 -11.94
C ASN A 84 33.10 -20.18 -11.40
N ILE A 85 32.73 -21.04 -10.44
CA ILE A 85 33.65 -22.08 -9.94
C ILE A 85 33.87 -23.16 -11.00
N LYS A 86 32.82 -23.62 -11.68
CA LYS A 86 32.95 -24.62 -12.76
C LYS A 86 33.86 -24.14 -13.89
N GLU A 87 33.71 -22.89 -14.31
CA GLU A 87 34.57 -22.26 -15.32
C GLU A 87 36.03 -22.21 -14.89
N LYS A 88 36.30 -21.92 -13.61
CA LYS A 88 37.67 -21.88 -13.06
C LYS A 88 38.30 -23.26 -12.89
N ILE A 89 37.51 -24.32 -12.69
CA ILE A 89 38.03 -25.70 -12.54
C ILE A 89 38.23 -26.39 -13.90
N LYS A 90 37.50 -25.98 -14.94
CA LYS A 90 37.67 -26.49 -16.31
C LYS A 90 38.90 -25.94 -17.04
N LYS A 91 39.63 -24.99 -16.44
CA LYS A 91 40.83 -24.34 -16.99
C LYS A 91 42.05 -24.80 -16.21
#